data_AF-V6HD43-F1
#
_entry.id   AF-V6HD43-F1
#
_cell.length_a   1.000
_cell.length_b   1.000
_cell.length_c   1.000
_cell.angle_alpha   90.00
_cell.angle_beta   90.00
_cell.angle_gamma   90.00
#
_symmetry.space_group_name_H-M   'P 1'
#
loop_
_entity.id
_entity.type
_entity.pdbx_description
1 polymer ?
#
loop_
_entity_poly.entity_id
_entity_poly.type
_entity_poly.pdbx_seq_one_letter_code
_entity_poly.pdbx_strand_id
1 'polypeptide(L)'
;MTTFTPKKPNSAMRKVARVRLTTGIEVTAYIPGEGHNLQEHNVVLIRGGRVKDLPGVRYHIIRGTLDTLGIDKRRKSRSKYGTKKPKA
;
A
#
# COMPACT_ATOMS: atom_id res chain seq x y z
N MET A 1 5.86 8.19 -7.10
CA MET A 1 5.89 7.01 -6.18
C MET A 1 7.35 6.62 -5.92
N THR A 2 7.71 6.19 -4.69
CA THR A 2 9.11 5.95 -4.30
C THR A 2 9.33 4.56 -3.71
N THR A 3 10.53 4.03 -3.88
CA THR A 3 10.95 2.75 -3.30
C THR A 3 11.90 2.99 -2.13
N PHE A 4 11.71 2.27 -1.03
CA PHE A 4 12.57 2.36 0.15
C PHE A 4 13.28 1.02 0.40
N THR A 5 14.53 1.11 0.83
CA THR A 5 15.30 -0.04 1.32
C THR A 5 14.96 -0.31 2.79
N PRO A 6 14.73 -1.56 3.19
CA PRO A 6 14.44 -1.94 4.57
C PRO A 6 15.67 -1.83 5.48
N LYS A 7 15.43 -1.84 6.79
CA LYS A 7 16.47 -2.00 7.80
C LYS A 7 17.09 -3.40 7.69
N LYS A 8 18.42 -3.50 7.85
CA LYS A 8 19.12 -4.79 8.08
C LYS A 8 18.40 -5.56 9.21
N PRO A 9 18.20 -6.88 9.11
CA PRO A 9 18.83 -7.87 8.22
C PRO A 9 18.11 -8.09 6.88
N ASN A 10 16.95 -7.46 6.67
CA ASN A 10 16.10 -7.74 5.52
C ASN A 10 16.59 -7.03 4.26
N SER A 11 16.37 -7.65 3.10
CA SER A 11 16.63 -7.07 1.78
C SER A 11 15.38 -7.19 0.90
N ALA A 12 14.95 -6.07 0.32
CA ALA A 12 13.85 -5.98 -0.65
C ALA A 12 13.72 -4.53 -1.13
N MET A 13 13.04 -4.31 -2.25
CA MET A 13 12.51 -2.99 -2.59
C MET A 13 11.09 -2.87 -2.08
N ARG A 14 10.87 -2.05 -1.05
CA ARG A 14 9.54 -1.80 -0.50
C ARG A 14 8.89 -0.63 -1.22
N LYS A 15 7.69 -0.86 -1.74
CA LYS A 15 6.88 0.15 -2.44
C LYS A 15 6.16 1.02 -1.42
N VAL A 16 6.39 2.32 -1.46
CA VAL A 16 5.75 3.29 -0.57
C VAL A 16 5.23 4.48 -1.35
N ALA A 17 4.30 5.21 -0.74
CA ALA A 17 3.81 6.48 -1.22
C ALA A 17 3.87 7.52 -0.10
N ARG A 18 4.29 8.75 -0.46
CA ARG A 18 4.01 9.92 0.37
C ARG A 18 2.58 10.33 0.08
N VAL A 19 1.80 10.51 1.14
CA VAL A 19 0.39 10.85 1.04
C VAL A 19 0.15 12.04 1.96
N ARG A 20 -0.52 13.06 1.43
CA ARG A 20 -1.02 14.17 2.23
C ARG A 20 -2.41 13.81 2.72
N LEU A 21 -2.59 13.75 4.03
CA LEU A 21 -3.90 13.50 4.63
C LEU A 21 -4.79 14.73 4.44
N THR A 22 -6.10 14.53 4.54
CA THR A 22 -7.08 15.63 4.56
C THR A 22 -6.85 16.59 5.73
N THR A 23 -6.20 16.12 6.79
CA THR A 23 -5.77 16.94 7.94
C THR A 23 -4.55 17.82 7.64
N GLY A 24 -3.99 17.76 6.43
CA GLY A 24 -2.83 18.55 5.99
C GLY A 24 -1.47 17.94 6.32
N ILE A 25 -1.42 16.89 7.14
CA ILE A 25 -0.17 16.21 7.52
C ILE A 25 0.27 15.27 6.41
N GLU A 26 1.56 15.33 6.08
CA GLU A 26 2.19 14.39 5.15
C GLU A 26 2.68 13.14 5.88
N VAL A 27 2.32 11.98 5.36
CA VAL A 27 2.70 10.68 5.92
C VAL A 27 3.22 9.76 4.84
N THR A 28 4.15 8.89 5.20
CA THR A 28 4.61 7.81 4.32
C THR A 28 3.81 6.55 4.61
N ALA A 29 3.14 6.03 3.59
CA ALA A 29 2.32 4.84 3.67
C ALA A 29 2.88 3.71 2.79
N TYR A 30 2.79 2.48 3.30
CA TYR A 30 3.20 1.28 2.59
C TYR A 30 2.11 0.81 1.62
N ILE A 31 2.51 0.39 0.43
CA ILE A 31 1.61 -0.17 -0.58
C ILE A 31 1.66 -1.70 -0.45
N PRO A 32 0.59 -2.36 0.01
CA PRO A 32 0.63 -3.79 0.24
C PRO A 32 0.46 -4.61 -1.04
N GLY A 33 1.25 -5.67 -1.14
CA GLY A 33 1.15 -6.72 -2.15
C GLY A 33 1.91 -6.45 -3.44
N GLU A 34 1.58 -7.21 -4.47
CA GLU A 34 2.27 -7.23 -5.76
C GLU A 34 1.63 -6.26 -6.75
N GLY A 35 2.46 -5.49 -7.45
CA GLY A 35 1.98 -4.45 -8.37
C GLY A 35 1.16 -3.35 -7.68
N HIS A 36 0.97 -2.23 -8.38
CA HIS A 36 0.03 -1.17 -8.01
C HIS A 36 -0.16 -0.23 -9.20
N ASN A 37 -1.30 0.45 -9.25
CA ASN A 37 -1.67 1.38 -10.32
C ASN A 37 -1.64 2.86 -9.86
N LEU A 38 -0.96 3.18 -8.75
CA LEU A 38 -1.01 4.54 -8.21
C LEU A 38 -0.06 5.46 -8.95
N GLN A 39 -0.59 6.61 -9.34
CA GLN A 39 0.14 7.71 -9.95
C GLN A 39 0.12 8.92 -9.02
N GLU A 40 0.74 10.02 -9.46
CA GLU A 40 0.67 11.29 -8.74
C GLU A 40 -0.77 11.83 -8.75
N HIS A 41 -1.17 12.51 -7.66
CA HIS A 41 -2.51 13.06 -7.43
C HIS A 41 -3.68 12.06 -7.24
N ASN A 42 -3.44 10.75 -7.31
CA ASN A 42 -4.48 9.77 -6.97
C ASN A 42 -4.93 9.90 -5.51
N VAL A 43 -6.23 9.71 -5.27
CA VAL A 43 -6.81 9.70 -3.93
C VAL A 43 -6.79 8.29 -3.37
N VAL A 44 -6.21 8.14 -2.18
CA VAL A 44 -6.02 6.84 -1.54
C VAL A 44 -6.55 6.85 -0.11
N LEU A 45 -7.04 5.69 0.33
CA LEU A 45 -7.45 5.48 1.71
C LEU A 45 -6.33 4.79 2.49
N ILE A 46 -6.02 5.31 3.67
CA ILE A 46 -4.96 4.81 4.53
C ILE A 46 -5.57 4.17 5.79
N ARG A 47 -4.93 3.11 6.29
CA ARG A 47 -5.17 2.54 7.61
C ARG A 47 -3.90 2.53 8.46
N GLY A 48 -4.10 2.47 9.77
CA GLY A 48 -3.01 2.23 10.72
C GLY A 48 -2.34 0.89 10.50
N GLY A 49 -1.02 0.84 10.69
CA GLY A 49 -0.26 -0.39 10.67
C GLY A 49 1.23 -0.13 10.44
N ARG A 50 2.07 -0.52 11.39
CA ARG A 50 3.52 -0.37 11.26
C ARG A 50 4.10 -1.44 10.34
N VAL A 51 4.95 -1.04 9.40
CA VAL A 51 5.85 -1.96 8.70
C VAL A 51 7.10 -2.11 9.54
N LYS A 52 7.35 -3.30 10.11
CA LYS A 52 8.47 -3.53 11.03
C LYS A 52 9.83 -3.21 10.39
N ASP A 53 9.95 -3.51 9.10
CA ASP A 53 11.20 -3.39 8.35
C ASP A 53 11.56 -1.96 7.94
N LEU A 54 10.58 -1.05 7.90
CA LEU A 54 10.77 0.30 7.40
C LEU A 54 10.66 1.31 8.54
N PRO A 55 11.74 2.03 8.88
CA PRO A 55 11.65 3.11 9.85
C PRO A 55 10.76 4.24 9.30
N GLY A 56 9.93 4.82 10.15
CA GLY A 56 9.03 5.93 9.78
C GLY A 56 7.75 5.53 9.05
N VAL A 57 7.61 4.29 8.55
CA VAL A 57 6.40 3.84 7.84
C VAL A 57 5.41 3.18 8.81
N ARG A 58 4.43 3.96 9.26
CA ARG A 58 3.44 3.56 10.28
C ARG A 58 2.03 3.31 9.72
N TYR A 59 1.88 3.46 8.41
CA TYR A 59 0.60 3.41 7.74
C TYR A 59 0.63 2.48 6.53
N HIS A 60 -0.52 1.93 6.19
CA HIS A 60 -0.73 1.10 5.01
C HIS A 60 -1.85 1.67 4.15
N ILE A 61 -1.68 1.61 2.84
CA ILE A 61 -2.76 1.91 1.89
C ILE A 61 -3.72 0.72 1.84
N ILE A 62 -5.02 0.99 1.93
CA ILE A 62 -6.08 0.01 1.68
C ILE A 62 -6.18 -0.20 0.17
N ARG A 63 -6.34 -1.45 -0.27
CA ARG A 63 -6.50 -1.81 -1.69
C ARG A 63 -7.96 -2.08 -2.00
N GLY A 64 -8.38 -1.72 -3.22
CA GLY A 64 -9.75 -1.91 -3.70
C GLY A 64 -10.72 -0.83 -3.24
N THR A 65 -10.20 0.34 -2.84
CA THR A 65 -10.97 1.51 -2.41
C THR A 65 -10.44 2.78 -3.07
N LEU A 66 -11.32 3.72 -3.43
CA LEU A 66 -10.95 4.92 -4.19
C LEU A 66 -10.15 4.53 -5.45
N ASP A 67 -9.05 5.23 -5.76
CA ASP A 67 -8.26 5.00 -6.97
C ASP A 67 -7.28 3.82 -6.84
N THR A 68 -7.28 3.12 -5.70
CA THR A 68 -6.42 1.95 -5.49
C THR A 68 -7.08 0.68 -6.03
N LEU A 69 -6.57 0.15 -7.13
CA LEU A 69 -7.03 -1.14 -7.63
C LEU A 69 -6.56 -2.31 -6.75
N GLY A 70 -7.38 -3.37 -6.75
CA GLY A 70 -7.05 -4.64 -6.13
C GLY A 70 -5.87 -5.32 -6.83
N ILE A 71 -5.41 -6.44 -6.25
CA ILE A 71 -4.39 -7.26 -6.91
C ILE A 71 -5.06 -8.27 -7.82
N ASP A 72 -4.69 -8.27 -9.09
CA ASP A 72 -5.18 -9.25 -10.05
C ASP A 72 -4.67 -10.66 -9.73
N LYS A 73 -5.48 -11.66 -10.06
CA LYS A 73 -5.15 -13.09 -9.90
C LYS A 73 -4.88 -13.56 -8.45
N ARG A 74 -5.11 -12.73 -7.44
CA ARG A 74 -4.98 -13.14 -6.03
C ARG A 74 -6.10 -14.13 -5.67
N ARG A 75 -5.75 -15.40 -5.39
CA ARG A 75 -6.72 -16.44 -5.00
C ARG A 75 -6.91 -16.57 -3.47
N LYS A 76 -5.87 -16.29 -2.67
CA LYS A 76 -5.88 -16.37 -1.20
C LYS A 76 -5.84 -14.98 -0.55
N SER A 77 -6.48 -14.82 0.61
CA SER A 77 -6.55 -13.56 1.38
C SER A 77 -7.06 -12.35 0.58
N ARG A 78 -8.03 -12.60 -0.30
CA ARG A 78 -8.59 -11.66 -1.27
C ARG A 78 -9.13 -10.36 -0.66
N SER A 79 -9.78 -10.48 0.50
CA SER A 79 -10.33 -9.35 1.24
C SER A 79 -9.28 -8.32 1.65
N LYS A 80 -8.04 -8.74 1.94
CA LYS A 80 -6.96 -7.83 2.34
C LYS A 80 -6.41 -7.00 1.18
N TYR A 81 -6.56 -7.49 -0.05
CA TYR A 81 -5.95 -6.92 -1.25
C TYR A 81 -6.98 -6.40 -2.26
N GLY A 82 -8.25 -6.25 -1.86
CA GLY A 82 -9.28 -5.66 -2.70
C GLY A 82 -9.71 -6.51 -3.90
N THR A 83 -9.46 -7.83 -3.87
CA THR A 83 -9.76 -8.72 -5.01
C THR A 83 -11.13 -9.39 -4.83
N LYS A 84 -12.03 -9.27 -5.82
CA LYS A 84 -13.36 -9.92 -5.79
C LYS A 84 -13.26 -11.45 -5.96
N LYS A 85 -14.33 -12.19 -5.65
CA LYS A 85 -14.39 -13.64 -5.92
C LYS A 85 -14.54 -13.83 -7.42
N PRO A 86 -13.69 -14.63 -8.09
CA PRO A 86 -13.92 -14.97 -9.48
C PRO A 86 -15.28 -15.70 -9.56
N LYS A 87 -16.10 -15.33 -10.55
CA LYS A 87 -17.31 -16.10 -10.87
C LYS A 87 -16.83 -17.47 -11.39
N ALA A 88 -17.46 -18.52 -10.86
CA ALA A 88 -17.23 -19.88 -11.32
C ALA A 88 -17.91 -20.07 -12.69
#